data_AF-A0A970PBM9-F1
#
_entry.id   AF-A0A970PBM9-F1
#
_cell.length_a   1.000
_cell.length_b   1.000
_cell.length_c   1.000
_cell.angle_alpha   90.00
_cell.angle_beta   90.00
_cell.angle_gamma   90.00
#
_symmetry.space_group_name_H-M   'P 1'
#
loop_
_entity.id
_entity.type
_entity.pdbx_description
1 polymer ?
#
loop_
_entity_poly.entity_id
_entity_poly.type
_entity_poly.pdbx_seq_one_letter_code
_entity_poly.pdbx_strand_id
1 'polypeptide(L)'
;MPTINISGATIAIETDLLSAEIHTEGYVSGVFRDTFVDRATGARDNSFGLAIADFLLEPKWDEPSTEAEHRYHGGDMLHGMLPHRYVEGPQICTQAGSLPFEVIEGDGFVAVRQWYEWQWATYDRQPGSLWEQTIVFVDGLRYFLCADCITSANDVDELIFRLDMPGHLKHDAGDSFEQIYLSYHGAIEPTEFIEDFAPDVKFLYQRGDAAIPEQMIRARQVTLADGSAGPWLAGITLDPSAVYQAWCHQRGYVCFIEEIGGRPVKAGESLGAAYAVGWFDSVEEMEALARQHRGAQGLRVSADGWSLTAEPVGAQG
;
A
#
# COMPACT_ATOMS: atom_id res chain seq x y z
N MET A 1 25.42 3.42 7.36
CA MET A 1 24.80 4.65 6.82
C MET A 1 24.11 4.22 5.55
N PRO A 2 22.80 4.49 5.43
CA PRO A 2 22.09 4.22 4.22
C PRO A 2 22.74 4.97 3.06
N THR A 3 22.72 4.37 1.88
CA THR A 3 23.24 5.00 0.67
C THR A 3 22.15 5.09 -0.37
N ILE A 4 22.16 6.18 -1.12
CA ILE A 4 21.26 6.40 -2.24
C ILE A 4 22.04 6.65 -3.52
N ASN A 5 21.56 6.08 -4.61
CA ASN A 5 22.08 6.33 -5.95
C ASN A 5 20.93 6.59 -6.92
N ILE A 6 20.91 7.77 -7.53
CA ILE A 6 19.91 8.15 -8.53
C ILE A 6 20.53 8.00 -9.91
N SER A 7 19.93 7.14 -10.74
CA SER A 7 20.39 6.90 -12.11
C SER A 7 19.19 6.91 -13.05
N GLY A 8 18.97 8.04 -13.72
CA GLY A 8 17.80 8.22 -14.57
C GLY A 8 16.52 8.20 -13.73
N ALA A 9 15.58 7.31 -14.08
CA ALA A 9 14.30 7.15 -13.40
C ALA A 9 14.33 6.15 -12.23
N THR A 10 15.51 5.72 -11.79
CA THR A 10 15.68 4.74 -10.71
C THR A 10 16.41 5.36 -9.53
N ILE A 11 15.83 5.19 -8.35
CA ILE A 11 16.41 5.54 -7.05
C ILE A 11 16.76 4.23 -6.34
N ALA A 12 18.03 3.85 -6.33
CA ALA A 12 18.52 2.68 -5.61
C ALA A 12 18.87 3.06 -4.17
N ILE A 13 18.36 2.29 -3.21
CA ILE A 13 18.50 2.51 -1.78
C ILE A 13 19.11 1.26 -1.15
N GLU A 14 20.13 1.47 -0.32
CA GLU A 14 20.76 0.41 0.46
C GLU A 14 20.83 0.85 1.92
N THR A 15 20.41 -0.01 2.85
CA THR A 15 20.75 0.07 4.26
C THR A 15 21.68 -1.09 4.62
N ASP A 16 22.07 -1.19 5.88
CA ASP A 16 22.78 -2.37 6.40
C ASP A 16 21.96 -3.69 6.24
N LEU A 17 20.63 -3.62 6.29
CA LEU A 17 19.74 -4.79 6.24
C LEU A 17 18.85 -4.87 5.01
N LEU A 18 18.71 -3.81 4.22
CA LEU A 18 17.81 -3.75 3.07
C LEU A 18 18.50 -3.28 1.78
N SER A 19 18.02 -3.78 0.65
CA SER A 19 18.22 -3.21 -0.68
C SER A 19 16.86 -3.03 -1.33
N ALA A 20 16.65 -1.91 -2.02
CA ALA A 20 15.38 -1.57 -2.65
C ALA A 20 15.59 -0.61 -3.82
N GLU A 21 14.65 -0.60 -4.78
CA GLU A 21 14.57 0.44 -5.79
C GLU A 21 13.20 1.12 -5.77
N ILE A 22 13.18 2.42 -6.02
CA ILE A 22 11.97 3.19 -6.33
C ILE A 22 12.11 3.70 -7.75
N HIS A 23 11.08 3.48 -8.58
CA HIS A 23 11.06 3.94 -9.98
C HIS A 23 10.13 5.14 -10.11
N THR A 24 10.61 6.19 -10.78
CA THR A 24 9.93 7.49 -10.89
C THR A 24 9.28 7.70 -12.26
N GLU A 25 9.39 6.72 -13.15
CA GLU A 25 8.76 6.68 -14.47
C GLU A 25 8.20 5.28 -14.77
N GLY A 26 7.19 5.20 -15.65
CA GLY A 26 6.58 3.94 -16.05
C GLY A 26 5.64 3.38 -14.99
N TYR A 27 6.02 2.27 -14.35
CA TYR A 27 5.28 1.72 -13.21
C TYR A 27 5.82 2.33 -11.92
N VAL A 28 5.00 3.17 -11.30
CA VAL A 28 5.44 4.13 -10.26
C VAL A 28 4.70 3.93 -8.94
N SER A 29 5.13 4.69 -7.93
CA SER A 29 4.77 4.58 -6.50
C SER A 29 5.39 3.37 -5.80
N GLY A 30 5.59 3.49 -4.48
CA GLY A 30 6.12 2.42 -3.64
C GLY A 30 7.51 1.90 -4.03
N VAL A 31 7.84 0.69 -3.55
CA VAL A 31 9.07 -0.02 -3.92
C VAL A 31 8.82 -0.87 -5.16
N PHE A 32 9.74 -0.81 -6.12
CA PHE A 32 9.62 -1.48 -7.40
C PHE A 32 9.69 -3.00 -7.26
N ARG A 33 8.89 -3.70 -8.06
CA ARG A 33 8.79 -5.16 -8.10
C ARG A 33 10.13 -5.89 -8.10
N ASP A 34 10.23 -6.95 -7.32
CA ASP A 34 11.37 -7.86 -7.24
C ASP A 34 12.70 -7.16 -6.87
N THR A 35 12.66 -5.95 -6.30
CA THR A 35 13.86 -5.20 -5.89
C THR A 35 14.07 -5.13 -4.39
N PHE A 36 13.05 -5.44 -3.59
CA PHE A 36 13.13 -5.38 -2.14
C PHE A 36 13.78 -6.65 -1.60
N VAL A 37 14.95 -6.51 -0.99
CA VAL A 37 15.77 -7.63 -0.52
C VAL A 37 16.07 -7.49 0.96
N ASP A 38 15.86 -8.58 1.69
CA ASP A 38 16.38 -8.77 3.03
C ASP A 38 17.85 -9.20 2.96
N ARG A 39 18.78 -8.31 3.28
CA ARG A 39 20.21 -8.61 3.23
C ARG A 39 20.65 -9.59 4.31
N ALA A 40 19.87 -9.75 5.38
CA ALA A 40 20.18 -10.68 6.45
C ALA A 40 19.96 -12.15 6.04
N THR A 41 18.88 -12.42 5.30
CA THR A 41 18.48 -13.78 4.89
C THR A 41 18.73 -14.07 3.41
N GLY A 42 18.87 -13.03 2.58
CA GLY A 42 18.88 -13.14 1.12
C GLY A 42 17.49 -13.28 0.50
N ALA A 43 16.41 -13.21 1.30
CA ALA A 43 15.04 -13.21 0.78
C ALA A 43 14.80 -11.99 -0.12
N ARG A 44 13.99 -12.17 -1.17
CA ARG A 44 13.62 -11.14 -2.14
C ARG A 44 12.12 -11.14 -2.32
N ASP A 45 11.53 -9.96 -2.46
CA ASP A 45 10.10 -9.88 -2.79
C ASP A 45 9.82 -10.51 -4.16
N ASN A 46 8.66 -11.12 -4.28
CA ASN A 46 8.13 -11.70 -5.51
C ASN A 46 6.81 -11.04 -5.90
N SER A 47 6.74 -9.71 -5.76
CA SER A 47 5.52 -8.92 -5.95
C SER A 47 5.54 -8.06 -7.20
N PHE A 48 4.39 -7.47 -7.57
CA PHE A 48 4.32 -6.43 -8.59
C PHE A 48 4.77 -5.04 -8.11
N GLY A 49 5.12 -4.92 -6.84
CA GLY A 49 5.58 -3.72 -6.15
C GLY A 49 5.13 -3.77 -4.69
N LEU A 50 5.62 -2.87 -3.85
CA LEU A 50 5.21 -2.77 -2.44
C LEU A 50 4.72 -1.37 -2.09
N ALA A 51 3.58 -1.28 -1.39
CA ALA A 51 2.88 -0.03 -1.05
C ALA A 51 2.56 0.84 -2.29
N ILE A 52 1.83 0.24 -3.24
CA ILE A 52 1.57 0.83 -4.55
C ILE A 52 0.24 1.60 -4.54
N ALA A 53 0.26 2.85 -4.98
CA ALA A 53 -0.89 3.74 -5.01
C ALA A 53 -1.71 3.59 -6.30
N ASP A 54 -3.05 3.58 -6.15
CA ASP A 54 -3.98 3.48 -7.26
C ASP A 54 -4.74 4.79 -7.52
N PHE A 55 -5.93 4.98 -6.93
CA PHE A 55 -6.86 6.06 -7.27
C PHE A 55 -7.84 6.36 -6.13
N LEU A 56 -8.67 7.40 -6.32
CA LEU A 56 -9.72 7.80 -5.39
C LEU A 56 -11.09 7.24 -5.80
N LEU A 57 -11.82 6.74 -4.81
CA LEU A 57 -13.12 6.10 -4.95
C LEU A 57 -14.12 6.65 -3.93
N GLU A 58 -15.39 6.32 -4.13
CA GLU A 58 -16.42 6.33 -3.10
C GLU A 58 -17.26 5.05 -3.20
N PRO A 59 -17.89 4.57 -2.10
CA PRO A 59 -18.54 3.26 -2.05
C PRO A 59 -19.97 3.29 -2.63
N LYS A 60 -20.11 3.75 -3.87
CA LYS A 60 -21.39 3.88 -4.59
C LYS A 60 -21.30 3.23 -5.96
N TRP A 61 -22.41 2.71 -6.47
CA TRP A 61 -22.48 2.25 -7.85
C TRP A 61 -22.48 3.43 -8.83
N ASP A 62 -21.92 3.19 -10.02
CA ASP A 62 -22.01 4.15 -11.11
C ASP A 62 -23.45 4.40 -11.56
N GLU A 63 -23.73 5.64 -11.94
CA GLU A 63 -25.01 6.00 -12.54
C GLU A 63 -25.06 5.53 -14.00
N PRO A 64 -26.25 5.19 -14.54
CA PRO A 64 -26.38 4.76 -15.94
C PRO A 64 -25.85 5.77 -16.96
N SER A 65 -25.77 7.05 -16.58
CA SER A 65 -25.27 8.16 -17.38
C SER A 65 -23.75 8.38 -17.32
N THR A 66 -23.01 7.72 -16.42
CA THR A 66 -21.54 7.88 -16.34
C THR A 66 -20.90 7.47 -17.65
N GLU A 67 -19.89 8.20 -18.13
CA GLU A 67 -19.15 7.84 -19.34
C GLU A 67 -18.43 6.50 -19.16
N ALA A 68 -18.39 5.67 -20.20
CA ALA A 68 -17.90 4.29 -20.08
C ALA A 68 -16.45 4.18 -19.61
N GLU A 69 -15.59 5.14 -19.98
CA GLU A 69 -14.19 5.21 -19.56
C GLU A 69 -13.99 5.59 -18.09
N HIS A 70 -15.02 6.16 -17.46
CA HIS A 70 -15.04 6.57 -16.06
C HIS A 70 -15.93 5.68 -15.18
N ARG A 71 -16.37 4.52 -15.70
CA ARG A 71 -17.11 3.54 -14.93
C ARG A 71 -16.18 2.56 -14.24
N TYR A 72 -16.44 2.32 -12.98
CA TYR A 72 -15.91 1.20 -12.24
C TYR A 72 -16.77 -0.05 -12.52
N HIS A 73 -16.15 -1.06 -13.12
CA HIS A 73 -16.86 -2.27 -13.53
C HIS A 73 -17.08 -3.22 -12.34
N GLY A 74 -18.28 -3.26 -11.78
CA GLY A 74 -18.64 -4.25 -10.74
C GLY A 74 -19.09 -5.60 -11.32
N GLY A 75 -19.01 -6.64 -10.48
CA GLY A 75 -19.63 -7.95 -10.70
C GLY A 75 -18.84 -8.91 -11.58
N ASP A 76 -17.54 -8.66 -11.73
CA ASP A 76 -16.60 -9.56 -12.40
C ASP A 76 -15.58 -10.15 -11.40
N MET A 77 -14.67 -10.97 -11.90
CA MET A 77 -13.61 -11.61 -11.10
C MET A 77 -12.55 -10.63 -10.59
N LEU A 78 -12.45 -9.44 -11.19
CA LEU A 78 -11.46 -8.44 -10.83
C LEU A 78 -11.97 -7.57 -9.68
N HIS A 79 -13.24 -7.18 -9.72
CA HIS A 79 -13.79 -6.16 -8.84
C HIS A 79 -14.82 -6.72 -7.84
N GLY A 80 -15.35 -7.92 -8.08
CA GLY A 80 -16.37 -8.53 -7.22
C GLY A 80 -17.68 -7.75 -7.18
N MET A 81 -18.59 -8.13 -6.29
CA MET A 81 -19.85 -7.38 -6.07
C MET A 81 -19.69 -6.27 -5.02
N LEU A 82 -18.66 -5.43 -5.17
CA LEU A 82 -18.38 -4.33 -4.25
C LEU A 82 -18.73 -2.96 -4.87
N PRO A 83 -19.57 -2.14 -4.23
CA PRO A 83 -19.97 -0.85 -4.76
C PRO A 83 -18.78 0.11 -4.77
N HIS A 84 -18.36 0.53 -5.95
CA HIS A 84 -17.37 1.58 -6.13
C HIS A 84 -17.68 2.38 -7.39
N ARG A 85 -17.26 3.64 -7.36
CA ARG A 85 -17.14 4.50 -8.53
C ARG A 85 -15.95 5.43 -8.32
N TYR A 86 -15.30 5.81 -9.42
CA TYR A 86 -14.18 6.74 -9.36
C TYR A 86 -14.62 8.08 -8.80
N VAL A 87 -13.77 8.70 -7.98
CA VAL A 87 -13.86 10.12 -7.59
C VAL A 87 -12.91 10.92 -8.47
N GLU A 88 -11.64 10.51 -8.49
CA GLU A 88 -10.57 11.11 -9.28
C GLU A 88 -9.61 10.04 -9.79
N GLY A 89 -9.01 10.29 -10.95
CA GLY A 89 -8.03 9.42 -11.58
C GLY A 89 -7.06 10.19 -12.50
N PRO A 90 -6.19 9.49 -13.22
CA PRO A 90 -6.16 8.04 -13.46
C PRO A 90 -5.52 7.23 -12.31
N GLN A 91 -5.39 5.92 -12.51
CA GLN A 91 -4.59 5.04 -11.64
C GLN A 91 -3.12 5.46 -11.66
N ILE A 92 -2.56 5.79 -10.49
CA ILE A 92 -1.21 6.33 -10.36
C ILE A 92 -0.18 5.32 -10.88
N CYS A 93 -0.17 4.10 -10.36
CA CYS A 93 0.91 3.15 -10.60
C CYS A 93 1.13 2.77 -12.06
N THR A 94 0.10 2.81 -12.92
CA THR A 94 0.20 2.40 -14.32
C THR A 94 0.00 3.54 -15.33
N GLN A 95 -0.59 4.65 -14.92
CA GLN A 95 -1.02 5.71 -15.85
C GLN A 95 -0.49 7.10 -15.50
N ALA A 96 0.04 7.34 -14.30
CA ALA A 96 0.69 8.62 -14.00
C ALA A 96 1.91 8.88 -14.90
N GLY A 97 2.60 7.80 -15.30
CA GLY A 97 3.72 7.83 -16.24
C GLY A 97 5.03 8.36 -15.64
N SER A 98 4.98 9.40 -14.80
CA SER A 98 6.11 9.88 -14.01
C SER A 98 5.64 10.57 -12.74
N LEU A 99 6.42 10.44 -11.67
CA LEU A 99 6.18 11.12 -10.40
C LEU A 99 7.32 12.12 -10.11
N PRO A 100 7.01 13.40 -9.83
CA PRO A 100 7.96 14.26 -9.16
C PRO A 100 8.32 13.69 -7.79
N PHE A 101 9.57 13.91 -7.38
CA PHE A 101 10.08 13.38 -6.13
C PHE A 101 11.16 14.28 -5.53
N GLU A 102 11.44 14.04 -4.26
CA GLU A 102 12.64 14.51 -3.58
C GLU A 102 13.22 13.40 -2.70
N VAL A 103 14.51 13.56 -2.40
CA VAL A 103 15.25 12.68 -1.50
C VAL A 103 15.65 13.48 -0.27
N ILE A 104 15.46 12.89 0.90
CA ILE A 104 15.87 13.46 2.18
C ILE A 104 16.84 12.49 2.84
N GLU A 105 18.08 12.92 3.03
CA GLU A 105 19.10 12.18 3.76
C GLU A 105 19.26 12.76 5.16
N GLY A 106 19.33 11.88 6.17
CA GLY A 106 19.64 12.26 7.54
C GLY A 106 20.53 11.22 8.22
N ASP A 107 20.82 11.41 9.50
CA ASP A 107 21.70 10.49 10.23
C ASP A 107 21.01 9.13 10.44
N GLY A 108 21.54 8.09 9.78
CA GLY A 108 21.03 6.71 9.89
C GLY A 108 19.76 6.40 9.09
N PHE A 109 19.28 7.30 8.22
CA PHE A 109 18.12 7.03 7.37
C PHE A 109 18.21 7.76 6.01
N VAL A 110 17.45 7.26 5.04
CA VAL A 110 17.13 7.96 3.80
C VAL A 110 15.64 7.88 3.55
N ALA A 111 15.07 8.94 3.00
CA ALA A 111 13.67 9.00 2.61
C ALA A 111 13.49 9.45 1.17
N VAL A 112 12.42 8.96 0.55
CA VAL A 112 11.93 9.42 -0.74
C VAL A 112 10.51 9.92 -0.53
N ARG A 113 10.25 11.13 -0.99
CA ARG A 113 8.89 11.69 -1.05
C ARG A 113 8.52 11.90 -2.50
N GLN A 114 7.34 11.45 -2.88
CA GLN A 114 6.79 11.56 -4.23
C GLN A 114 5.33 12.01 -4.17
N TRP A 115 4.85 12.65 -5.23
CA TRP A 115 3.50 13.20 -5.24
C TRP A 115 2.87 13.20 -6.62
N TYR A 116 1.54 13.30 -6.66
CA TYR A 116 0.76 13.35 -7.89
C TYR A 116 -0.52 14.16 -7.68
N GLU A 117 -0.88 14.98 -8.66
CA GLU A 117 -2.18 15.63 -8.74
C GLU A 117 -3.04 14.87 -9.75
N TRP A 118 -4.20 14.37 -9.31
CA TRP A 118 -5.12 13.68 -10.22
C TRP A 118 -5.64 14.60 -11.32
N GLN A 119 -5.83 14.05 -12.51
CA GLN A 119 -5.98 14.82 -13.76
C GLN A 119 -7.42 14.87 -14.27
N TRP A 120 -8.28 13.96 -13.80
CA TRP A 120 -9.70 13.98 -14.09
C TRP A 120 -10.51 13.60 -12.86
N ALA A 121 -11.77 14.03 -12.85
CA ALA A 121 -12.75 13.76 -11.80
C ALA A 121 -14.11 13.45 -12.42
N THR A 122 -14.98 12.82 -11.64
CA THR A 122 -16.33 12.41 -12.06
C THR A 122 -17.41 13.09 -11.21
N TYR A 123 -18.67 13.02 -11.66
CA TYR A 123 -19.83 13.52 -10.91
C TYR A 123 -19.73 15.02 -10.56
N ASP A 124 -19.41 15.85 -11.56
CA ASP A 124 -19.29 17.32 -11.46
C ASP A 124 -18.22 17.84 -10.48
N ARG A 125 -17.26 16.98 -10.10
CA ARG A 125 -16.11 17.32 -9.26
C ARG A 125 -14.98 17.97 -10.06
N GLN A 126 -14.04 18.56 -9.33
CA GLN A 126 -12.83 19.14 -9.90
C GLN A 126 -11.66 18.19 -9.75
N PRO A 127 -10.83 17.96 -10.78
CA PRO A 127 -9.55 17.28 -10.59
C PRO A 127 -8.61 18.15 -9.74
N GLY A 128 -7.55 17.53 -9.22
CA GLY A 128 -6.45 18.21 -8.55
C GLY A 128 -6.33 17.90 -7.06
N SER A 129 -6.98 16.84 -6.56
CA SER A 129 -6.57 16.27 -5.28
C SER A 129 -5.08 15.92 -5.34
N LEU A 130 -4.34 16.23 -4.28
CA LEU A 130 -2.91 15.97 -4.18
C LEU A 130 -2.68 14.71 -3.36
N TRP A 131 -2.10 13.68 -3.97
CA TRP A 131 -1.54 12.54 -3.25
C TRP A 131 -0.04 12.74 -3.03
N GLU A 132 0.42 12.39 -1.84
CA GLU A 132 1.81 12.39 -1.44
C GLU A 132 2.13 11.08 -0.73
N GLN A 133 3.27 10.47 -1.07
CA GLN A 133 3.80 9.30 -0.38
C GLN A 133 5.21 9.57 0.11
N THR A 134 5.43 9.35 1.39
CA THR A 134 6.77 9.43 2.02
C THR A 134 7.21 8.02 2.42
N ILE A 135 8.40 7.60 1.99
CA ILE A 135 8.99 6.28 2.26
C ILE A 135 10.33 6.50 2.97
N VAL A 136 10.54 5.88 4.14
CA VAL A 136 11.73 6.04 4.97
C VAL A 136 12.39 4.68 5.22
N PHE A 137 13.66 4.57 4.81
CA PHE A 137 14.53 3.45 5.08
C PHE A 137 15.52 3.83 6.19
N VAL A 138 15.60 3.00 7.23
CA VAL A 138 16.41 3.25 8.42
C VAL A 138 17.42 2.12 8.58
N ASP A 139 18.68 2.44 8.91
CA ASP A 139 19.66 1.43 9.30
C ASP A 139 19.17 0.63 10.52
N GLY A 140 19.48 -0.66 10.55
CA GLY A 140 19.10 -1.59 11.62
C GLY A 140 17.66 -2.10 11.55
N LEU A 141 16.85 -1.64 10.59
CA LEU A 141 15.49 -2.13 10.36
C LEU A 141 15.42 -3.01 9.10
N ARG A 142 14.63 -4.09 9.19
CA ARG A 142 14.29 -4.97 8.06
C ARG A 142 12.96 -4.59 7.39
N TYR A 143 12.43 -3.42 7.72
CA TYR A 143 11.26 -2.82 7.10
C TYR A 143 11.49 -1.34 6.85
N PHE A 144 10.76 -0.79 5.88
CA PHE A 144 10.63 0.65 5.70
C PHE A 144 9.31 1.13 6.30
N LEU A 145 9.29 2.40 6.68
CA LEU A 145 8.05 3.09 7.01
C LEU A 145 7.57 3.83 5.78
N CYS A 146 6.27 3.81 5.51
CA CYS A 146 5.69 4.71 4.52
C CYS A 146 4.41 5.35 5.03
N ALA A 147 4.03 6.48 4.46
CA ALA A 147 2.74 7.09 4.70
C ALA A 147 2.22 7.73 3.43
N ASP A 148 0.92 7.57 3.19
CA ASP A 148 0.17 8.25 2.14
C ASP A 148 -0.65 9.38 2.77
N CYS A 149 -0.65 10.55 2.13
CA CYS A 149 -1.46 11.71 2.49
C CYS A 149 -2.16 12.21 1.22
N ILE A 150 -3.48 12.38 1.29
CA ILE A 150 -4.30 12.86 0.19
C ILE A 150 -5.00 14.12 0.66
N THR A 151 -4.68 15.26 0.06
CA THR A 151 -5.41 16.52 0.26
C THR A 151 -6.47 16.65 -0.83
N SER A 152 -7.75 16.64 -0.44
CA SER A 152 -8.84 16.57 -1.41
C SER A 152 -9.14 17.93 -2.05
N ALA A 153 -9.38 17.96 -3.36
CA ALA A 153 -9.94 19.12 -4.06
C ALA A 153 -11.46 19.25 -3.90
N ASN A 154 -12.13 18.23 -3.35
CA ASN A 154 -13.59 18.10 -3.36
C ASN A 154 -14.17 17.78 -1.99
N ASP A 155 -15.44 18.13 -1.81
CA ASP A 155 -16.26 17.54 -0.77
C ASP A 155 -16.72 16.14 -1.20
N VAL A 156 -16.43 15.13 -0.39
CA VAL A 156 -16.83 13.74 -0.65
C VAL A 156 -17.31 13.10 0.66
N ASP A 157 -18.51 12.53 0.65
CA ASP A 157 -19.13 11.98 1.87
C ASP A 157 -18.40 10.74 2.42
N GLU A 158 -17.80 9.94 1.54
CA GLU A 158 -17.08 8.71 1.89
C GLU A 158 -15.91 8.54 0.93
N LEU A 159 -14.87 9.36 1.10
CA LEU A 159 -13.69 9.30 0.25
C LEU A 159 -12.84 8.08 0.61
N ILE A 160 -12.47 7.30 -0.40
CA ILE A 160 -11.63 6.12 -0.29
C ILE A 160 -10.38 6.31 -1.14
N PHE A 161 -9.23 5.91 -0.61
CA PHE A 161 -8.01 5.75 -1.38
C PHE A 161 -7.64 4.27 -1.45
N ARG A 162 -7.44 3.76 -2.68
CA ARG A 162 -7.05 2.37 -2.94
C ARG A 162 -5.54 2.25 -3.12
N LEU A 163 -4.97 1.18 -2.57
CA LEU A 163 -3.57 0.81 -2.70
C LEU A 163 -3.36 -0.71 -2.65
N ASP A 164 -2.23 -1.18 -3.14
CA ASP A 164 -1.77 -2.55 -2.94
C ASP A 164 -0.94 -2.65 -1.66
N MET A 165 -1.35 -3.50 -0.71
CA MET A 165 -0.69 -3.61 0.61
C MET A 165 -0.62 -5.07 1.12
N PRO A 166 0.58 -5.63 1.37
CA PRO A 166 1.89 -5.06 1.07
C PRO A 166 2.12 -4.92 -0.43
N GLY A 167 1.61 -5.85 -1.24
CA GLY A 167 1.79 -5.88 -2.69
C GLY A 167 1.30 -7.20 -3.27
N HIS A 168 0.79 -7.18 -4.51
CA HIS A 168 0.30 -8.37 -5.19
C HIS A 168 1.40 -9.42 -5.37
N LEU A 169 1.12 -10.68 -5.02
CA LEU A 169 2.06 -11.79 -4.98
C LEU A 169 2.00 -12.64 -6.25
N LYS A 170 3.14 -12.78 -6.95
CA LYS A 170 3.31 -13.70 -8.07
C LYS A 170 3.54 -15.12 -7.53
N HIS A 171 2.86 -16.10 -8.12
CA HIS A 171 3.02 -17.52 -7.83
C HIS A 171 2.55 -18.35 -9.04
N ASP A 172 2.95 -19.61 -9.12
CA ASP A 172 2.37 -20.63 -9.99
C ASP A 172 1.76 -21.73 -9.12
N ALA A 173 0.42 -21.79 -9.05
CA ALA A 173 -0.33 -22.75 -8.22
C ALA A 173 0.09 -22.80 -6.72
N GLY A 174 0.68 -21.73 -6.20
CA GLY A 174 1.03 -21.58 -4.78
C GLY A 174 2.47 -21.97 -4.44
N ASP A 175 3.35 -22.09 -5.43
CA ASP A 175 4.72 -22.57 -5.29
C ASP A 175 5.73 -21.59 -4.66
N SER A 176 5.34 -20.32 -4.48
CA SER A 176 6.27 -19.24 -4.13
C SER A 176 6.07 -18.68 -2.72
N PHE A 177 5.20 -19.30 -1.92
CA PHE A 177 4.92 -18.93 -0.55
C PHE A 177 4.41 -20.13 0.25
N GLU A 178 4.72 -20.16 1.54
CA GLU A 178 4.29 -21.23 2.44
C GLU A 178 2.86 -21.01 2.96
N GLN A 179 2.51 -19.76 3.22
CA GLN A 179 1.21 -19.37 3.76
C GLN A 179 1.02 -17.85 3.68
N ILE A 180 -0.24 -17.43 3.73
CA ILE A 180 -0.65 -16.04 3.89
C ILE A 180 -1.23 -15.85 5.28
N TYR A 181 -0.93 -14.71 5.92
CA TYR A 181 -1.53 -14.31 7.19
C TYR A 181 -2.27 -12.99 7.01
N LEU A 182 -3.54 -12.98 7.40
CA LEU A 182 -4.36 -11.77 7.49
C LEU A 182 -4.84 -11.64 8.93
N SER A 183 -4.49 -10.57 9.62
CA SER A 183 -4.88 -10.36 11.04
C SER A 183 -6.38 -10.48 11.33
N TYR A 184 -7.24 -10.21 10.34
CA TYR A 184 -8.69 -10.32 10.43
C TYR A 184 -9.25 -11.71 10.06
N HIS A 185 -8.39 -12.67 9.74
CA HIS A 185 -8.79 -14.03 9.33
C HIS A 185 -7.94 -15.14 9.97
N GLY A 186 -6.61 -14.97 9.98
CA GLY A 186 -5.63 -15.96 10.41
C GLY A 186 -4.72 -16.42 9.27
N ALA A 187 -4.04 -17.54 9.48
CA ALA A 187 -3.22 -18.19 8.47
C ALA A 187 -4.07 -18.88 7.40
N ILE A 188 -3.60 -18.84 6.16
CA ILE A 188 -4.28 -19.35 4.96
C ILE A 188 -3.26 -20.14 4.14
N GLU A 189 -3.63 -21.37 3.82
CA GLU A 189 -2.82 -22.30 3.04
C GLU A 189 -2.76 -21.91 1.54
N PRO A 190 -1.66 -22.18 0.83
CA PRO A 190 -1.52 -21.85 -0.60
C PRO A 190 -2.59 -22.50 -1.48
N THR A 191 -3.13 -23.65 -1.06
CA THR A 191 -4.17 -24.38 -1.80
C THR A 191 -5.46 -23.58 -1.98
N GLU A 192 -5.71 -22.58 -1.14
CA GLU A 192 -6.87 -21.69 -1.28
C GLU A 192 -6.81 -20.78 -2.51
N PHE A 193 -5.62 -20.63 -3.11
CA PHE A 193 -5.30 -19.73 -4.23
C PHE A 193 -4.99 -20.48 -5.54
N ILE A 194 -5.36 -21.77 -5.65
CA ILE A 194 -5.18 -22.52 -6.91
C ILE A 194 -6.18 -22.06 -7.98
N GLU A 195 -7.43 -21.84 -7.58
CA GLU A 195 -8.51 -21.41 -8.46
C GLU A 195 -8.82 -19.92 -8.24
N ASP A 196 -9.09 -19.21 -9.33
CA ASP A 196 -9.49 -17.81 -9.25
C ASP A 196 -10.81 -17.66 -8.47
N PHE A 197 -10.90 -16.64 -7.62
CA PHE A 197 -12.11 -16.25 -6.91
C PHE A 197 -12.18 -14.73 -6.76
N ALA A 198 -13.39 -14.17 -6.82
CA ALA A 198 -13.60 -12.73 -6.77
C ALA A 198 -13.33 -12.14 -5.36
N PRO A 199 -13.06 -10.82 -5.26
CA PRO A 199 -12.76 -10.10 -4.01
C PRO A 199 -13.67 -10.42 -2.80
N ASP A 200 -14.97 -10.53 -3.04
CA ASP A 200 -16.02 -10.65 -2.03
C ASP A 200 -16.37 -12.11 -1.66
N VAL A 201 -15.60 -13.08 -2.14
CA VAL A 201 -15.93 -14.51 -1.98
C VAL A 201 -15.37 -15.13 -0.70
N LYS A 202 -14.10 -14.85 -0.35
CA LYS A 202 -13.41 -15.54 0.75
C LYS A 202 -12.82 -14.60 1.80
N PHE A 203 -11.80 -13.83 1.43
CA PHE A 203 -10.93 -13.15 2.40
C PHE A 203 -11.12 -11.62 2.41
N LEU A 204 -12.39 -11.20 2.47
CA LEU A 204 -12.80 -9.80 2.53
C LEU A 204 -12.93 -9.34 4.00
N TYR A 205 -12.28 -8.22 4.30
CA TYR A 205 -12.53 -7.40 5.47
C TYR A 205 -13.29 -6.14 5.05
N GLN A 206 -14.35 -5.81 5.78
CA GLN A 206 -15.03 -4.52 5.69
C GLN A 206 -15.15 -3.91 7.10
N ARG A 207 -14.81 -2.64 7.23
CA ARG A 207 -14.85 -1.95 8.52
C ARG A 207 -16.27 -1.86 9.04
N GLY A 208 -16.51 -2.46 10.20
CA GLY A 208 -17.60 -2.07 11.09
C GLY A 208 -17.04 -1.17 12.18
N ASP A 209 -17.53 0.05 12.32
CA ASP A 209 -16.99 1.02 13.29
C ASP A 209 -17.06 0.54 14.75
N ALA A 210 -17.97 -0.40 15.06
CA ALA A 210 -18.09 -1.04 16.36
C ALA A 210 -17.12 -2.23 16.57
N ALA A 211 -16.38 -2.63 15.54
CA ALA A 211 -15.57 -3.86 15.49
C ALA A 211 -14.29 -3.67 14.66
N ILE A 212 -13.61 -2.54 14.84
CA ILE A 212 -12.28 -2.31 14.26
C ILE A 212 -11.31 -3.33 14.88
N PRO A 213 -10.56 -4.09 14.07
CA PRO A 213 -9.61 -5.07 14.60
C PRO A 213 -8.49 -4.36 15.35
N GLU A 214 -7.87 -5.07 16.29
CA GLU A 214 -6.76 -4.49 17.05
C GLU A 214 -5.55 -4.14 16.18
N GLN A 215 -5.37 -4.85 15.08
CA GLN A 215 -4.22 -4.74 14.19
C GLN A 215 -4.68 -4.97 12.76
N MET A 216 -3.96 -4.40 11.81
CA MET A 216 -4.18 -4.62 10.39
C MET A 216 -2.86 -5.06 9.76
N ILE A 217 -2.63 -6.37 9.79
CA ILE A 217 -1.45 -7.03 9.24
C ILE A 217 -1.88 -7.91 8.08
N ARG A 218 -1.14 -7.81 6.98
CA ARG A 218 -1.31 -8.62 5.78
C ARG A 218 0.05 -9.07 5.32
N ALA A 219 0.29 -10.37 5.32
CA ALA A 219 1.62 -10.91 5.15
C ALA A 219 1.61 -12.22 4.36
N ARG A 220 2.76 -12.53 3.77
CA ARG A 220 3.05 -13.84 3.18
C ARG A 220 4.39 -14.35 3.69
N GLN A 221 4.45 -15.62 4.03
CA GLN A 221 5.71 -16.26 4.34
C GLN A 221 6.35 -16.73 3.03
N VAL A 222 7.53 -16.20 2.70
CA VAL A 222 8.17 -16.52 1.42
C VAL A 222 8.85 -17.89 1.50
N THR A 223 8.95 -18.57 0.35
CA THR A 223 9.76 -19.78 0.21
C THR A 223 11.15 -19.39 -0.29
N LEU A 224 12.20 -19.89 0.36
CA LEU A 224 13.59 -19.65 -0.04
C LEU A 224 13.98 -20.53 -1.24
N ALA A 225 15.12 -20.22 -1.86
CA ALA A 225 15.60 -20.93 -3.05
C ALA A 225 15.86 -22.45 -2.83
N ASP A 226 16.06 -22.88 -1.58
CA ASP A 226 16.22 -24.29 -1.22
C ASP A 226 14.89 -24.99 -0.89
N GLY A 227 13.76 -24.29 -1.04
CA GLY A 227 12.42 -24.78 -0.75
C GLY A 227 12.04 -24.74 0.74
N SER A 228 12.87 -24.16 1.61
CA SER A 228 12.53 -23.97 3.02
C SER A 228 11.71 -22.71 3.26
N ALA A 229 10.95 -22.71 4.34
CA ALA A 229 10.21 -21.53 4.79
C ALA A 229 11.18 -20.40 5.17
N GLY A 230 10.99 -19.24 4.56
CA GLY A 230 11.74 -18.01 4.80
C GLY A 230 11.02 -17.07 5.78
N PRO A 231 11.48 -15.81 5.86
CA PRO A 231 10.82 -14.77 6.65
C PRO A 231 9.44 -14.40 6.06
N TRP A 232 8.68 -13.65 6.84
CA TRP A 232 7.44 -13.02 6.41
C TRP A 232 7.73 -11.70 5.70
N LEU A 233 7.10 -11.48 4.55
CA LEU A 233 6.98 -10.16 3.94
C LEU A 233 5.59 -9.61 4.25
N ALA A 234 5.54 -8.48 4.95
CA ALA A 234 4.30 -7.95 5.51
C ALA A 234 4.08 -6.48 5.20
N GLY A 235 2.81 -6.11 5.11
CA GLY A 235 2.32 -4.74 5.18
C GLY A 235 1.48 -4.61 6.45
N ILE A 236 1.81 -3.61 7.26
CA ILE A 236 1.20 -3.37 8.56
C ILE A 236 0.69 -1.94 8.59
N THR A 237 -0.63 -1.77 8.60
CA THR A 237 -1.26 -0.45 8.72
C THR A 237 -1.30 -0.06 10.19
N LEU A 238 -0.63 1.04 10.52
CA LEU A 238 -0.30 1.42 11.89
C LEU A 238 -1.52 1.95 12.66
N ASP A 239 -2.53 2.48 11.97
CA ASP A 239 -3.87 2.68 12.51
C ASP A 239 -4.90 1.79 11.77
N PRO A 240 -5.34 0.68 12.38
CA PRO A 240 -6.38 -0.17 11.80
C PRO A 240 -7.71 0.57 11.53
N SER A 241 -7.98 1.68 12.23
CA SER A 241 -9.21 2.46 12.04
C SER A 241 -9.27 3.18 10.68
N ALA A 242 -8.10 3.41 10.07
CA ALA A 242 -7.97 4.05 8.78
C ALA A 242 -8.46 3.15 7.64
N VAL A 243 -8.35 1.83 7.78
CA VAL A 243 -8.75 0.87 6.75
C VAL A 243 -10.26 0.77 6.66
N TYR A 244 -10.81 1.14 5.50
CA TYR A 244 -12.22 1.01 5.17
C TYR A 244 -12.56 -0.43 4.80
N GLN A 245 -11.77 -1.05 3.92
CA GLN A 245 -11.88 -2.46 3.58
C GLN A 245 -10.56 -2.98 3.01
N ALA A 246 -10.38 -4.29 3.03
CA ALA A 246 -9.21 -4.96 2.50
C ALA A 246 -9.59 -6.36 2.04
N TRP A 247 -8.98 -6.85 0.98
CA TRP A 247 -9.21 -8.24 0.56
C TRP A 247 -7.98 -8.90 -0.03
N CYS A 248 -7.98 -10.21 0.07
CA CYS A 248 -7.01 -11.09 -0.56
C CYS A 248 -7.76 -12.02 -1.52
N HIS A 249 -7.46 -11.98 -2.82
CA HIS A 249 -8.15 -12.83 -3.80
C HIS A 249 -7.23 -13.38 -4.88
N GLN A 250 -7.68 -14.42 -5.57
CA GLN A 250 -6.92 -15.08 -6.64
C GLN A 250 -7.42 -14.64 -8.02
N ARG A 251 -6.51 -14.15 -8.86
CA ARG A 251 -6.75 -13.77 -10.26
C ARG A 251 -5.49 -13.97 -11.11
N GLY A 252 -5.07 -15.22 -11.30
CA GLY A 252 -3.77 -15.57 -11.91
C GLY A 252 -2.54 -15.18 -11.07
N TYR A 253 -2.72 -14.36 -10.04
CA TYR A 253 -1.80 -14.05 -8.96
C TYR A 253 -2.62 -13.72 -7.72
N VAL A 254 -2.01 -13.72 -6.54
CA VAL A 254 -2.69 -13.33 -5.31
C VAL A 254 -2.70 -11.80 -5.22
N CYS A 255 -3.89 -11.22 -5.34
CA CYS A 255 -4.12 -9.80 -5.19
C CYS A 255 -4.24 -9.43 -3.71
N PHE A 256 -3.49 -8.43 -3.29
CA PHE A 256 -3.61 -7.78 -1.99
C PHE A 256 -4.05 -6.34 -2.20
N ILE A 257 -5.34 -6.03 -2.03
CA ILE A 257 -5.87 -4.66 -2.13
C ILE A 257 -6.30 -4.17 -0.75
N GLU A 258 -5.89 -2.96 -0.39
CA GLU A 258 -6.36 -2.19 0.76
C GLU A 258 -7.05 -0.92 0.30
N GLU A 259 -8.01 -0.49 1.11
CA GLU A 259 -8.66 0.78 0.95
C GLU A 259 -8.72 1.49 2.29
N ILE A 260 -8.22 2.72 2.34
CA ILE A 260 -8.29 3.59 3.51
C ILE A 260 -9.34 4.68 3.33
N GLY A 261 -9.79 5.27 4.44
CA GLY A 261 -10.80 6.32 4.46
C GLY A 261 -12.21 5.77 4.68
N GLY A 262 -13.08 5.95 3.70
CA GLY A 262 -14.53 5.69 3.84
C GLY A 262 -15.13 6.59 4.91
N ARG A 263 -14.75 7.88 4.90
CA ARG A 263 -15.22 8.92 5.82
C ARG A 263 -15.46 10.21 5.04
N PRO A 264 -16.26 11.15 5.58
CA PRO A 264 -16.42 12.46 4.98
C PRO A 264 -15.11 13.23 4.95
N VAL A 265 -14.82 13.85 3.81
CA VAL A 265 -13.67 14.74 3.61
C VAL A 265 -14.15 16.00 2.91
N LYS A 266 -13.72 17.16 3.39
CA LYS A 266 -13.97 18.46 2.75
C LYS A 266 -12.84 18.85 1.83
N ALA A 267 -13.15 19.72 0.86
CA ALA A 267 -12.13 20.33 0.01
C ALA A 267 -11.09 21.04 0.90
N GLY A 268 -9.82 20.71 0.68
CA GLY A 268 -8.66 21.18 1.45
C GLY A 268 -8.33 20.36 2.71
N GLU A 269 -9.18 19.41 3.11
CA GLU A 269 -8.86 18.46 4.18
C GLU A 269 -8.05 17.27 3.65
N SER A 270 -7.33 16.61 4.55
CA SER A 270 -6.49 15.47 4.23
C SER A 270 -7.00 14.16 4.85
N LEU A 271 -6.83 13.06 4.13
CA LEU A 271 -6.93 11.69 4.64
C LEU A 271 -5.61 10.96 4.37
N GLY A 272 -5.35 9.87 5.08
CA GLY A 272 -4.11 9.13 4.90
C GLY A 272 -3.95 8.01 5.91
N ALA A 273 -2.86 7.27 5.77
CA ALA A 273 -2.44 6.27 6.74
C ALA A 273 -0.92 6.07 6.66
N ALA A 274 -0.37 5.54 7.76
CA ALA A 274 1.02 5.14 7.84
C ALA A 274 1.13 3.62 7.96
N TYR A 275 2.23 3.10 7.43
CA TYR A 275 2.47 1.68 7.29
C TYR A 275 3.92 1.35 7.65
N ALA A 276 4.13 0.12 8.12
CA ALA A 276 5.41 -0.54 8.08
C ALA A 276 5.35 -1.67 7.06
N VAL A 277 6.32 -1.73 6.15
CA VAL A 277 6.39 -2.74 5.10
C VAL A 277 7.77 -3.36 5.07
N GLY A 278 7.85 -4.68 5.27
CA GLY A 278 9.14 -5.34 5.29
C GLY A 278 9.16 -6.78 5.75
N TRP A 279 10.35 -7.20 6.20
CA TRP A 279 10.67 -8.57 6.58
C TRP A 279 10.60 -8.78 8.09
N PHE A 280 9.98 -9.87 8.49
CA PHE A 280 9.77 -10.26 9.88
C PHE A 280 10.04 -11.75 10.07
N ASP A 281 10.57 -12.13 11.22
CA ASP A 281 10.86 -13.54 11.53
C ASP A 281 9.60 -14.28 12.00
N SER A 282 8.60 -13.57 12.54
CA SER A 282 7.37 -14.18 13.02
C SER A 282 6.15 -13.24 13.02
N VAL A 283 4.97 -13.83 13.16
CA VAL A 283 3.71 -13.07 13.34
C VAL A 283 3.76 -12.24 14.62
N GLU A 284 4.30 -12.78 15.71
CA GLU A 284 4.41 -12.07 16.98
C GLU A 284 5.26 -10.80 16.87
N GLU A 285 6.30 -10.80 16.03
CA GLU A 285 7.10 -9.61 15.73
C GLU A 285 6.28 -8.55 15.00
N MET A 286 5.53 -8.95 13.96
CA MET A 286 4.60 -8.07 13.24
C MET A 286 3.57 -7.46 14.19
N GLU A 287 2.98 -8.28 15.06
CA GLU A 287 2.01 -7.81 16.04
C GLU A 287 2.62 -6.87 17.08
N ALA A 288 3.85 -7.13 17.51
CA ALA A 288 4.56 -6.26 18.44
C ALA A 288 4.80 -4.88 17.81
N LEU A 289 5.22 -4.83 16.55
CA LEU A 289 5.38 -3.57 15.81
C LEU A 289 4.05 -2.83 15.66
N ALA A 290 2.98 -3.54 15.26
CA ALA A 290 1.65 -2.96 15.12
C ALA A 290 1.15 -2.36 16.46
N ARG A 291 1.41 -3.03 17.59
CA ARG A 291 1.10 -2.50 18.92
C ARG A 291 1.95 -1.28 19.29
N GLN A 292 3.25 -1.31 18.98
CA GLN A 292 4.19 -0.24 19.31
C GLN A 292 3.82 1.08 18.64
N HIS A 293 3.37 1.03 17.38
CA HIS A 293 3.10 2.22 16.56
C HIS A 293 1.61 2.49 16.36
N ARG A 294 0.75 1.87 17.17
CA ARG A 294 -0.69 1.95 17.03
C ARG A 294 -1.19 3.40 16.99
N GLY A 295 -2.03 3.71 16.00
CA GLY A 295 -2.68 5.00 15.84
C GLY A 295 -1.85 6.00 15.02
N ALA A 296 -0.70 5.61 14.48
CA ALA A 296 0.02 6.45 13.53
C ALA A 296 -0.67 6.47 12.17
N GLN A 297 -0.85 7.66 11.59
CA GLN A 297 -1.46 7.89 10.28
C GLN A 297 -0.58 8.70 9.33
N GLY A 298 0.52 9.29 9.82
CA GLY A 298 1.43 10.07 8.98
C GLY A 298 2.89 9.88 9.36
N LEU A 299 3.77 10.49 8.57
CA LEU A 299 5.22 10.40 8.70
C LEU A 299 5.84 11.75 8.35
N ARG A 300 6.42 12.43 9.34
CA ARG A 300 7.19 13.67 9.14
C ARG A 300 8.66 13.32 8.95
N VAL A 301 9.31 13.95 7.97
CA VAL A 301 10.72 13.73 7.67
C VAL A 301 11.42 15.05 7.34
N SER A 302 12.65 15.20 7.83
CA SER A 302 13.57 16.29 7.52
C SER A 302 15.00 15.78 7.67
N ALA A 303 16.02 16.55 7.26
CA ALA A 303 17.41 16.15 7.46
C ALA A 303 17.79 15.92 8.95
N ASP A 304 17.06 16.56 9.88
CA ASP A 304 17.29 16.43 11.33
C ASP A 304 16.68 15.15 11.93
N GLY A 305 15.81 14.45 11.18
CA GLY A 305 15.16 13.23 11.65
C GLY A 305 13.77 13.00 11.07
N TRP A 306 13.16 11.90 11.50
CA TRP A 306 11.81 11.48 11.12
C TRP A 306 10.99 11.08 12.34
N SER A 307 9.67 11.15 12.22
CA SER A 307 8.74 10.71 13.26
C SER A 307 7.38 10.34 12.69
N LEU A 308 6.78 9.26 13.20
CA LEU A 308 5.38 8.95 12.96
C LEU A 308 4.46 9.99 13.64
N THR A 309 3.33 10.28 13.02
CA THR A 309 2.33 11.25 13.51
C THR A 309 0.96 10.61 13.61
N ALA A 310 0.12 11.12 14.52
CA ALA A 310 -1.25 10.63 14.71
C ALA A 310 -2.20 11.04 13.56
N GLU A 311 -1.85 12.10 12.84
CA GLU A 311 -2.61 12.61 11.69
C GLU A 311 -1.79 12.42 10.42
N PRO A 312 -2.44 12.32 9.24
CA PRO A 312 -1.77 12.39 7.95
C PRO A 312 -1.01 13.72 7.81
N VAL A 313 0.21 13.66 7.26
CA VAL A 313 1.05 14.84 7.05
C VAL A 313 1.58 14.80 5.63
N GLY A 314 1.25 15.85 4.86
CA GLY A 314 1.81 16.10 3.54
C GLY A 314 3.10 16.93 3.62
N ALA A 315 3.70 17.27 2.48
CA ALA A 315 4.98 17.97 2.43
C ALA A 315 4.99 19.35 3.07
N GLN A 316 3.81 19.98 3.17
CA GLN A 316 3.64 21.33 3.72
C GLN A 316 3.27 21.34 5.22
N GLY A 317 3.20 20.18 5.90
CA GLY A 317 2.72 20.05 7.30
C GLY A 317 3.73 19.55 8.34
#